data_AF-A0A7X7XZL8-F1
#
_entry.id   AF-A0A7X7XZL8-F1
#
_cell.length_a   1.000
_cell.length_b   1.000
_cell.length_c   1.000
_cell.angle_alpha   90.00
_cell.angle_beta   90.00
_cell.angle_gamma   90.00
#
_symmetry.space_group_name_H-M   'P 1'
#
loop_
_entity.id
_entity.type
_entity.pdbx_description
1 polymer ?
#
loop_
_entity_poly.entity_id
_entity_poly.type
_entity_poly.pdbx_seq_one_letter_code
_entity_poly.pdbx_strand_id
1 'polypeptide(L)' 'MHLNQSLVLVFLDADGKERQIRVDDPKIDLTPTEVEEAMNTIVAKNIFGG' A
#
# COMPACT_ATOMS: atom_id res chain seq x y z
N MET A 1 -2.11 -23.93 7.83
CA MET A 1 -2.22 -22.68 8.60
C MET A 1 -2.38 -21.56 7.59
N HIS A 2 -3.53 -20.89 7.52
CA HIS A 2 -3.60 -19.63 6.76
C HIS A 2 -2.85 -18.60 7.60
N LEU A 3 -1.72 -18.14 7.09
CA LEU A 3 -1.00 -17.00 7.65
C LEU A 3 -1.92 -15.80 7.46
N ASN A 4 -2.66 -15.40 8.50
CA ASN A 4 -3.36 -14.12 8.53
C ASN A 4 -2.30 -13.01 8.57
N GLN A 5 -1.70 -12.74 7.42
CA GLN A 5 -0.81 -11.61 7.21
C GLN A 5 -1.69 -10.41 6.87
N SER A 6 -1.35 -9.24 7.42
CA SER A 6 -1.90 -7.97 6.96
C SER A 6 -0.76 -7.21 6.32
N LEU A 7 -0.92 -6.80 5.06
CA LEU A 7 0.01 -5.90 4.42
C LEU A 7 -0.37 -4.47 4.80
N VAL A 8 0.56 -3.73 5.37
CA VAL A 8 0.38 -2.32 5.69
C VAL A 8 1.29 -1.50 4.80
N LEU A 9 0.69 -0.74 3.89
CA LEU A 9 1.38 0.20 3.03
C LEU A 9 1.29 1.58 3.68
N VAL A 10 2.45 2.20 3.92
CA VAL A 10 2.54 3.54 4.50
C VAL A 10 3.00 4.50 3.41
N PHE A 11 2.23 5.57 3.23
CA PHE A 11 2.48 6.62 2.28
C PHE A 11 2.68 7.93 3.02
N LEU A 12 3.63 8.73 2.57
CA LEU A 12 3.80 10.11 3.03
C LEU A 12 3.33 11.01 1.90
N ASP A 13 2.38 11.90 2.17
CA ASP A 13 1.95 12.89 1.20
C ASP A 13 2.88 14.13 1.19
N ALA A 14 2.64 15.04 0.26
CA ALA A 14 3.42 16.27 0.11
C ALA A 14 3.27 17.25 1.29
N ASP A 15 2.20 17.11 2.10
CA ASP A 15 1.99 17.87 3.33
C ASP A 15 2.71 17.26 4.53
N GLY A 16 3.37 16.10 4.34
CA GLY A 16 4.00 15.34 5.42
C GLY A 16 3.00 14.54 6.27
N LYS A 17 1.77 14.31 5.79
CA LYS A 17 0.82 13.43 6.47
C LYS A 17 1.02 12.00 6.04
N GLU A 18 1.01 11.11 7.03
CA GLU A 18 1.06 9.68 6.79
C GLU A 18 -0.35 9.14 6.48
N ARG A 19 -0.43 8.36 5.40
CA ARG A 19 -1.64 7.64 4.98
C ARG A 19 -1.30 6.16 4.97
N GLN A 20 -2.09 5.37 5.68
CA GLN A 20 -1.87 3.93 5.79
C GLN A 20 -2.97 3.19 5.07
N ILE A 21 -2.60 2.26 4.21
CA ILE A 21 -3.51 1.33 3.56
C ILE A 21 -3.23 -0.06 4.12
N ARG A 22 -4.23 -0.62 4.80
CA ARG A 22 -4.19 -1.99 5.30
C ARG A 22 -4.92 -2.90 4.32
N VAL A 23 -4.24 -3.97 3.92
CA VAL A 23 -4.81 -5.05 3.13
C VAL A 23 -4.80 -6.30 4.00
N ASP A 24 -5.99 -6.76 4.37
CA ASP A 24 -6.17 -8.02 5.07
C ASP A 24 -6.17 -9.16 4.04
N ASP A 25 -5.48 -10.26 4.36
CA ASP A 25 -5.25 -11.40 3.46
C ASP A 25 -4.59 -10.99 2.12
N PRO A 26 -3.39 -10.38 2.16
CA PRO A 26 -2.64 -10.04 0.97
C PRO A 26 -2.19 -11.31 0.25
N LYS A 27 -1.98 -11.19 -1.05
CA LYS A 27 -1.49 -12.29 -1.89
C LYS A 27 -0.17 -12.84 -1.30
N ILE A 28 -0.07 -14.16 -1.16
CA ILE A 28 1.03 -14.81 -0.41
C ILE A 28 2.40 -14.72 -1.09
N ASP A 29 2.41 -14.42 -2.39
CA ASP A 29 3.59 -14.38 -3.25
C ASP A 29 3.82 -12.95 -3.78
N LEU A 30 3.56 -11.95 -2.93
CA LEU A 30 3.83 -10.56 -3.29
C LEU A 30 5.33 -10.34 -3.42
N THR A 31 5.73 -9.93 -4.61
CA THR A 31 7.09 -9.46 -4.86
C THR A 31 7.24 -7.98 -4.46
N PRO A 32 8.46 -7.53 -4.10
CA PRO A 32 8.71 -6.11 -3.84
C PRO A 32 8.27 -5.22 -5.00
N THR A 33 8.46 -5.66 -6.24
CA THR A 33 8.08 -4.92 -7.44
C THR A 33 6.58 -4.75 -7.58
N GLU A 34 5.78 -5.79 -7.35
CA GLU A 34 4.30 -5.67 -7.38
C GLU A 34 3.80 -4.70 -6.30
N VAL A 35 4.41 -4.72 -5.12
CA VAL A 35 4.09 -3.78 -4.04
C VAL A 35 4.43 -2.34 -4.45
N GLU A 36 5.62 -2.11 -5.01
CA GLU A 36 6.04 -0.79 -5.50
C GLU A 36 5.14 -0.28 -6.64
N GLU A 37 4.76 -1.12 -7.59
CA GLU A 37 3.85 -0.77 -8.68
C GLU A 37 2.46 -0.37 -8.16
N ALA A 38 1.96 -1.10 -7.16
CA ALA A 38 0.71 -0.75 -6.49
C ALA A 38 0.83 0.60 -5.76
N MET A 39 1.94 0.82 -5.04
CA MET A 39 2.22 2.08 -4.36
C MET A 39 2.30 3.25 -5.35
N ASN A 40 3.01 3.09 -6.47
CA ASN A 40 3.11 4.09 -7.53
C ASN A 40 1.75 4.38 -8.16
N THR A 41 0.91 3.37 -8.37
CA THR A 41 -0.44 3.54 -8.89
C THR A 41 -1.32 4.35 -7.92
N ILE A 42 -1.20 4.10 -6.62
CA ILE A 42 -1.91 4.83 -5.56
C ILE A 42 -1.51 6.31 -5.56
N VAL A 43 -0.21 6.60 -5.64
CA VAL A 43 0.32 7.97 -5.74
C VAL A 43 -0.15 8.65 -7.03
N ALA A 44 -0.03 7.97 -8.18
CA ALA A 44 -0.42 8.52 -9.48
C ALA A 44 -1.93 8.80 -9.61
N LYS A 45 -2.77 8.02 -8.92
CA LYS A 45 -4.22 8.25 -8.86
C LYS A 45 -4.60 9.48 -8.03
N ASN A 46 -3.65 10.09 -7.32
CA ASN A 46 -3.84 11.28 -6.51
C ASN A 46 -5.04 11.16 -5.55
N ILE A 47 -5.30 9.93 -5.06
CA ILE A 47 -6.42 9.61 -4.16
C ILE A 47 -6.31 10.26 -2.77
N PHE A 48 -5.18 10.93 -2.50
CA PHE A 48 -4.95 11.72 -1.29
C PHE A 48 -5.04 13.24 -1.53
N GLY A 49 -5.15 13.69 -2.79
CA GLY A 49 -5.37 15.10 -3.14
C GLY A 49 -6.86 15.44 -3.10
N GLY A 50 -7.39 15.66 -1.89
CA GLY A 50 -8.74 16.18 -1.65
C GLY A 50 -8.68 17.43 -0.79
#